data_AF-A0A2N0QDE1-F1
#
_entry.id   AF-A0A2N0QDE1-F1
#
_cell.length_a   1.000
_cell.length_b   1.000
_cell.length_c   1.000
_cell.angle_alpha   90.00
_cell.angle_beta   90.00
_cell.angle_gamma   90.00
#
_symmetry.space_group_name_H-M   'P 1'
#
loop_
_entity.id
_entity.type
_entity.pdbx_description
1 polymer ?
#
loop_
_entity_poly.entity_id
_entity_poly.type
_entity_poly.pdbx_seq_one_letter_code
_entity_poly.pdbx_strand_id
1 'polypeptide(L)'
;MTRGYSLEKDLRLLINNPKYSDIEILYLQDFIMKGFKNTLEKKSTENYSPELLSKFAGKMPLTVDNILLNLLVEAVATIPLNTIEFGRLSIAGLQYLLSCTYEKEKPFATREYELFRYSAILVAKQVSNDAFKTFLKRLPTLDQLENSMIQVENEPIPDYQKIAKELEPLIEFIDFRRIKGSILVDIIEPLEIVPTKIILNVYRQNMNKRTCAFTVNGTKYPEVPSWNNLPSKLYPVASLCYPGQFRIQPHKKNI
;
A
#
# COMPACT_ATOMS: atom_id res chain seq x y z
N MET A 1 -20.59 -29.65 41.85
CA MET A 1 -19.71 -28.69 41.15
C MET A 1 -20.58 -27.59 40.56
N THR A 2 -20.41 -26.36 41.03
CA THR A 2 -21.12 -25.18 40.55
C THR A 2 -20.49 -24.72 39.23
N ARG A 3 -21.08 -25.12 38.09
CA ARG A 3 -20.79 -24.55 36.76
C ARG A 3 -21.49 -23.20 36.64
N GLY A 4 -20.92 -22.26 35.87
CA GLY A 4 -21.59 -21.02 35.45
C GLY A 4 -21.12 -19.73 36.12
N TYR A 5 -20.08 -19.76 36.97
CA TYR A 5 -19.55 -18.55 37.64
C TYR A 5 -18.33 -17.93 36.95
N SER A 6 -17.60 -18.69 36.13
CA SER A 6 -16.42 -18.19 35.44
C SER A 6 -16.17 -19.02 34.19
N LEU A 7 -16.31 -18.37 33.03
CA LEU A 7 -16.10 -18.99 31.72
C LEU A 7 -14.72 -19.66 31.64
N GLU A 8 -13.68 -19.03 32.21
CA GLU A 8 -12.33 -19.58 32.23
C GLU A 8 -12.22 -20.87 33.06
N LYS A 9 -12.81 -20.91 34.26
CA LYS A 9 -12.82 -22.12 35.11
C LYS A 9 -13.62 -23.25 34.47
N ASP A 10 -14.78 -22.91 33.90
CA ASP A 10 -15.66 -23.89 33.28
C ASP A 10 -15.04 -24.47 32.00
N LEU A 11 -14.38 -23.64 31.19
CA LEU A 11 -13.62 -24.08 30.01
C LEU A 11 -12.40 -24.92 30.39
N ARG A 12 -11.67 -24.56 31.45
CA ARG A 12 -10.54 -25.38 31.95
C ARG A 12 -10.96 -26.78 32.38
N LEU A 13 -12.14 -26.93 32.98
CA LEU A 13 -12.64 -28.24 33.42
C LEU A 13 -13.08 -29.14 32.25
N LEU A 14 -13.55 -28.53 31.15
CA LEU A 14 -13.91 -29.22 29.91
C LEU A 14 -12.67 -29.65 29.13
N ILE A 15 -11.76 -28.72 28.84
CA ILE A 15 -10.54 -28.97 28.04
C ILE A 15 -9.65 -30.08 28.64
N ASN A 16 -9.56 -30.17 29.98
CA ASN A 16 -8.73 -31.18 30.64
C ASN A 16 -9.43 -32.54 30.84
N ASN A 17 -10.57 -32.78 30.19
CA ASN A 17 -11.29 -34.04 30.33
C ASN A 17 -10.72 -35.11 29.36
N PRO A 18 -10.08 -36.18 29.86
CA PRO A 18 -9.38 -37.16 29.02
C PRO A 18 -10.31 -38.01 28.14
N LYS A 19 -11.63 -37.97 28.34
CA LYS A 19 -12.62 -38.66 27.48
C LYS A 19 -13.11 -37.82 26.30
N TYR A 20 -13.00 -36.50 26.38
CA TYR A 20 -13.64 -35.58 25.42
C TYR A 20 -12.71 -34.47 24.94
N SER A 21 -11.46 -34.43 25.43
CA SER A 21 -10.48 -33.37 25.15
C SER A 21 -10.42 -33.03 23.66
N ASP A 22 -10.34 -34.03 22.80
CA ASP A 22 -10.09 -33.81 21.37
C ASP A 22 -11.34 -33.34 20.62
N ILE A 23 -12.53 -33.81 21.02
CA ILE A 23 -13.83 -33.46 20.41
C ILE A 23 -14.32 -32.09 20.90
N GLU A 24 -14.12 -31.79 22.20
CA GLU A 24 -14.49 -30.51 22.79
C GLU A 24 -13.58 -29.37 22.30
N ILE A 25 -12.29 -29.63 22.06
CA ILE A 25 -11.38 -28.61 21.50
C ILE A 25 -11.78 -28.24 20.07
N LEU A 26 -12.12 -29.21 19.23
CA LEU A 26 -12.59 -28.94 17.85
C LEU A 26 -13.90 -28.16 17.84
N TYR A 27 -14.90 -28.57 18.64
CA TYR A 27 -16.18 -27.86 18.72
C TYR A 27 -16.03 -26.45 19.30
N LEU A 28 -15.17 -26.29 20.31
CA LEU A 28 -14.87 -24.99 20.90
C LEU A 28 -14.16 -24.08 19.89
N GLN A 29 -13.22 -24.61 19.13
CA GLN A 29 -12.53 -23.88 18.07
C GLN A 29 -13.51 -23.41 16.99
N ASP A 30 -14.41 -24.29 16.53
CA ASP A 30 -15.45 -23.94 15.55
C ASP A 30 -16.41 -22.89 16.10
N PHE A 31 -16.83 -23.02 17.36
CA PHE A 31 -17.71 -22.06 18.01
C PHE A 31 -17.04 -20.68 18.15
N ILE A 32 -15.78 -20.65 18.58
CA ILE A 32 -14.97 -19.42 18.66
C ILE A 32 -14.83 -18.81 17.27
N MET A 33 -14.52 -19.62 16.25
CA MET A 33 -14.32 -19.13 14.90
C MET A 33 -15.61 -18.55 14.31
N LYS A 34 -16.74 -19.22 14.53
CA LYS A 34 -18.06 -18.74 14.11
C LYS A 34 -18.45 -17.45 14.85
N GLY A 35 -18.21 -17.39 16.16
CA GLY A 35 -18.42 -16.18 16.96
C GLY A 35 -17.57 -15.01 16.46
N PHE A 36 -16.29 -15.26 16.21
CA PHE A 36 -15.35 -14.27 15.69
C PHE A 36 -15.75 -13.76 14.31
N LYS A 37 -16.08 -14.67 13.38
CA LYS A 37 -16.58 -14.31 12.04
C LYS A 37 -17.83 -13.44 12.12
N ASN A 38 -18.81 -13.81 12.95
CA ASN A 38 -20.02 -13.02 13.14
C ASN A 38 -19.71 -11.61 13.70
N THR A 39 -18.71 -11.48 14.57
CA THR A 39 -18.28 -10.18 15.10
C THR A 39 -17.58 -9.33 14.05
N LEU A 40 -16.78 -9.93 13.16
CA LEU A 40 -16.16 -9.20 12.03
C LEU A 40 -17.20 -8.73 11.01
N GLU A 41 -18.21 -9.55 10.72
CA GLU A 41 -19.28 -9.24 9.76
C GLU A 41 -20.25 -8.17 10.27
N LYS A 42 -20.59 -8.21 11.56
CA LYS A 42 -21.33 -7.14 12.22
C LYS A 42 -20.39 -5.95 12.34
N LYS A 43 -20.33 -5.09 11.32
CA LYS A 43 -19.59 -3.81 11.30
C LYS A 43 -19.88 -3.00 12.57
N SER A 44 -19.18 -3.29 13.65
CA SER A 44 -19.22 -2.54 14.89
C SER A 44 -18.60 -1.17 14.64
N THR A 45 -19.00 -0.19 15.43
CA THR A 45 -18.47 1.18 15.35
C THR A 45 -16.94 1.25 15.49
N GLU A 46 -16.32 0.22 16.08
CA GLU A 46 -14.88 0.07 16.20
C GLU A 46 -14.45 -1.31 15.66
N ASN A 47 -13.88 -1.34 14.45
CA ASN A 47 -13.34 -2.56 13.86
C ASN A 47 -11.87 -2.73 14.26
N TYR A 48 -11.58 -3.64 15.17
CA TYR A 48 -10.24 -3.93 15.70
C TYR A 48 -9.42 -4.92 14.87
N SER A 49 -9.90 -5.30 13.68
CA SER A 49 -9.18 -6.25 12.84
C SER A 49 -7.74 -5.82 12.48
N PRO A 50 -7.41 -4.52 12.24
CA PRO A 50 -6.04 -4.11 11.97
C PRO A 50 -5.07 -4.37 13.14
N GLU A 51 -5.51 -4.08 14.38
CA GLU A 51 -4.69 -4.28 15.59
C GLU A 51 -4.51 -5.75 15.89
N LEU A 52 -5.57 -6.54 15.74
CA LEU A 52 -5.51 -7.98 15.93
C LEU A 52 -4.54 -8.59 14.91
N LEU A 53 -4.68 -8.24 13.63
CA LEU A 53 -3.76 -8.70 12.59
C LEU A 53 -2.31 -8.34 12.92
N SER A 54 -2.07 -7.11 13.37
CA SER A 54 -0.73 -6.64 13.80
C SER A 54 -0.15 -7.47 14.95
N LYS A 55 -0.98 -7.83 15.92
CA LYS A 55 -0.56 -8.64 17.08
C LYS A 55 -0.22 -10.08 16.72
N PHE A 56 -0.93 -10.67 15.77
CA PHE A 56 -0.74 -12.06 15.37
C PHE A 56 0.33 -12.23 14.28
N ALA A 57 0.40 -11.33 13.31
CA ALA A 57 1.37 -11.37 12.22
C ALA A 57 2.82 -11.38 12.71
N GLY A 58 3.12 -10.68 13.80
CA GLY A 58 4.48 -10.67 14.39
C GLY A 58 4.85 -11.92 15.20
N LYS A 59 3.91 -12.84 15.42
CA LYS A 59 4.10 -14.02 16.31
C LYS A 59 4.05 -15.36 15.58
N MET A 60 3.58 -15.38 14.34
CA MET A 60 3.37 -16.61 13.57
C MET A 60 4.21 -16.59 12.29
N PRO A 61 4.77 -17.74 11.86
CA PRO A 61 5.43 -17.84 10.57
C PRO A 61 4.43 -17.57 9.44
N LEU A 62 4.89 -16.88 8.39
CA LEU A 62 4.09 -16.60 7.17
C LEU A 62 3.60 -17.88 6.45
N THR A 63 4.14 -19.05 6.80
CA THR A 63 3.90 -20.34 6.14
C THR A 63 2.78 -21.17 6.76
N VAL A 64 2.20 -20.75 7.89
CA VAL A 64 1.13 -21.51 8.56
C VAL A 64 -0.23 -20.96 8.10
N ASP A 65 -0.97 -21.77 7.34
CA ASP A 65 -2.36 -21.48 7.01
C ASP A 65 -3.21 -21.47 8.29
N ASN A 66 -3.44 -20.27 8.82
CA ASN A 66 -4.23 -20.07 10.02
C ASN A 66 -5.58 -19.44 9.63
N ILE A 67 -6.66 -20.18 9.85
CA ILE A 67 -8.04 -19.77 9.56
C ILE A 67 -8.35 -18.41 10.20
N LEU A 68 -7.89 -18.17 11.44
CA LEU A 68 -8.10 -16.90 12.14
C LEU A 68 -7.41 -15.73 11.42
N LEU A 69 -6.16 -15.92 11.01
CA LEU A 69 -5.39 -14.90 10.27
C LEU A 69 -6.00 -14.66 8.89
N ASN A 70 -6.50 -15.69 8.23
CA ASN A 70 -7.19 -15.57 6.94
C ASN A 70 -8.48 -14.74 7.06
N LEU A 71 -9.28 -14.96 8.12
CA LEU A 71 -10.46 -14.13 8.40
C LEU A 71 -10.08 -12.67 8.71
N LEU A 72 -8.99 -12.45 9.47
CA LEU A 72 -8.49 -11.11 9.74
C LEU A 72 -8.00 -10.41 8.47
N VAL A 73 -7.26 -11.11 7.62
CA VAL A 73 -6.82 -10.62 6.31
C VAL A 73 -8.02 -10.21 5.46
N GLU A 74 -9.04 -11.06 5.37
CA GLU A 74 -10.26 -10.77 4.61
C GLU A 74 -10.98 -9.54 5.17
N ALA A 75 -11.11 -9.45 6.49
CA ALA A 75 -11.72 -8.29 7.13
C ALA A 75 -10.92 -7.00 6.87
N VAL A 76 -9.59 -7.01 7.06
CA VAL A 76 -8.74 -5.83 6.88
C VAL A 76 -8.63 -5.44 5.40
N ALA A 77 -8.60 -6.40 4.47
CA ALA A 77 -8.52 -6.15 3.03
C ALA A 77 -9.73 -5.37 2.47
N THR A 78 -10.89 -5.44 3.16
CA THR A 78 -12.08 -4.68 2.80
C THR A 78 -12.06 -3.22 3.29
N ILE A 79 -11.12 -2.86 4.15
CA ILE A 79 -10.97 -1.51 4.71
C ILE A 79 -9.96 -0.75 3.84
N PRO A 80 -10.33 0.40 3.27
CA PRO A 80 -9.36 1.27 2.61
C PRO A 80 -8.27 1.71 3.60
N LEU A 81 -6.98 1.47 3.28
CA LEU A 81 -5.87 1.73 4.22
C LEU A 81 -5.78 3.21 4.62
N ASN A 82 -6.18 4.12 3.74
CA ASN A 82 -6.25 5.56 4.02
C ASN A 82 -7.20 5.92 5.18
N THR A 83 -8.14 5.04 5.55
CA THR A 83 -9.05 5.21 6.71
C THR A 83 -8.51 4.59 8.00
N ILE A 84 -7.47 3.75 7.92
CA ILE A 84 -6.86 3.13 9.09
C ILE A 84 -5.89 4.14 9.71
N GLU A 85 -6.11 4.50 10.97
CA GLU A 85 -5.18 5.39 11.67
C GLU A 85 -3.78 4.76 11.78
N PHE A 86 -2.74 5.58 11.53
CA PHE A 86 -1.35 5.16 11.62
C PHE A 86 -1.00 4.69 13.04
N GLY A 87 -0.63 3.41 13.16
CA GLY A 87 -0.35 2.75 14.44
C GLY A 87 -1.33 1.63 14.78
N ARG A 88 -2.52 1.60 14.14
CA ARG A 88 -3.47 0.48 14.29
C ARG A 88 -3.03 -0.76 13.51
N LEU A 89 -2.42 -0.56 12.33
CA LEU A 89 -1.78 -1.62 11.55
C LEU A 89 -0.26 -1.45 11.62
N SER A 90 0.46 -2.47 12.10
CA SER A 90 1.93 -2.49 12.16
C SER A 90 2.53 -2.83 10.79
N ILE A 91 3.83 -2.57 10.61
CA ILE A 91 4.55 -2.94 9.37
C ILE A 91 4.45 -4.46 9.13
N ALA A 92 4.66 -5.28 10.18
CA ALA A 92 4.53 -6.73 10.07
C ALA A 92 3.09 -7.17 9.71
N GLY A 93 2.08 -6.51 10.29
CA GLY A 93 0.68 -6.75 9.97
C GLY A 93 0.35 -6.39 8.52
N LEU A 94 0.86 -5.25 8.03
CA LEU A 94 0.72 -4.83 6.64
C LEU A 94 1.44 -5.78 5.68
N GLN A 95 2.67 -6.18 5.98
CA GLN A 95 3.42 -7.13 5.15
C GLN A 95 2.69 -8.48 5.06
N TYR A 96 2.16 -8.99 6.19
CA TYR A 96 1.35 -10.20 6.20
C TYR A 96 0.09 -10.04 5.34
N LEU A 97 -0.65 -8.94 5.51
CA LEU A 97 -1.84 -8.62 4.72
C LEU A 97 -1.54 -8.67 3.22
N LEU A 98 -0.48 -7.98 2.78
CA LEU A 98 -0.10 -7.88 1.38
C LEU A 98 0.38 -9.23 0.81
N SER A 99 1.16 -9.99 1.58
CA SER A 99 1.58 -11.34 1.16
C SER A 99 0.40 -12.29 0.92
N CYS A 100 -0.71 -12.08 1.62
CA CYS A 100 -1.93 -12.88 1.44
C CYS A 100 -2.83 -12.39 0.29
N THR A 101 -2.76 -11.12 -0.10
CA THR A 101 -3.64 -10.53 -1.10
C THR A 101 -3.00 -10.37 -2.48
N TYR A 102 -1.67 -10.23 -2.56
CA TYR A 102 -0.95 -9.89 -3.79
C TYR A 102 -1.13 -10.92 -4.92
N GLU A 103 -1.06 -12.23 -4.62
CA GLU A 103 -1.14 -13.28 -5.64
C GLU A 103 -2.52 -13.96 -5.76
N LYS A 104 -3.40 -13.77 -4.78
CA LYS A 104 -4.59 -14.64 -4.60
C LYS A 104 -5.89 -14.12 -5.23
N GLU A 105 -5.81 -13.15 -6.17
CA GLU A 105 -6.98 -12.45 -6.75
C GLU A 105 -8.00 -11.94 -5.71
N LYS A 106 -7.57 -11.78 -4.45
CA LYS A 106 -8.47 -11.35 -3.39
C LYS A 106 -8.74 -9.85 -3.54
N PRO A 107 -10.00 -9.42 -3.44
CA PRO A 107 -10.33 -8.01 -3.52
C PRO A 107 -9.60 -7.25 -2.41
N PHE A 108 -8.86 -6.22 -2.81
CA PHE A 108 -8.17 -5.32 -1.90
C PHE A 108 -8.72 -3.91 -2.13
N ALA A 109 -9.29 -3.31 -1.08
CA ALA A 109 -10.04 -2.07 -1.17
C ALA A 109 -9.17 -0.84 -1.53
N THR A 110 -7.85 -0.96 -1.39
CA THR A 110 -6.92 0.17 -1.51
C THR A 110 -6.22 0.16 -2.86
N ARG A 111 -6.14 1.34 -3.51
CA ARG A 111 -5.41 1.53 -4.77
C ARG A 111 -3.90 1.56 -4.55
N GLU A 112 -3.10 1.24 -5.58
CA GLU A 112 -1.63 1.14 -5.46
C GLU A 112 -0.96 2.41 -4.92
N TYR A 113 -1.41 3.61 -5.33
CA TYR A 113 -0.85 4.85 -4.79
C TYR A 113 -1.16 5.01 -3.30
N GLU A 114 -2.37 4.68 -2.87
CA GLU A 114 -2.75 4.79 -1.45
C GLU A 114 -2.06 3.73 -0.61
N LEU A 115 -1.81 2.55 -1.18
CA LEU A 115 -0.98 1.52 -0.57
C LEU A 115 0.46 2.01 -0.39
N PHE A 116 1.07 2.58 -1.43
CA PHE A 116 2.40 3.20 -1.33
C PHE A 116 2.42 4.31 -0.27
N ARG A 117 1.46 5.23 -0.31
CA ARG A 117 1.30 6.32 0.64
C ARG A 117 1.24 5.82 2.07
N TYR A 118 0.35 4.86 2.34
CA TYR A 118 0.17 4.30 3.66
C TYR A 118 1.46 3.64 4.16
N SER A 119 2.09 2.83 3.32
CA SER A 119 3.34 2.12 3.63
C SER A 119 4.46 3.10 3.97
N ALA A 120 4.68 4.12 3.15
CA ALA A 120 5.73 5.11 3.35
C ALA A 120 5.53 5.94 4.62
N ILE A 121 4.30 6.39 4.89
CA ILE A 121 3.99 7.16 6.12
C ILE A 121 4.11 6.27 7.36
N LEU A 122 3.68 5.01 7.29
CA LEU A 122 3.79 4.05 8.39
C LEU A 122 5.25 3.78 8.76
N VAL A 123 6.11 3.55 7.77
CA VAL A 123 7.57 3.40 7.98
C VAL A 123 8.17 4.69 8.55
N ALA A 124 7.83 5.85 7.98
CA ALA A 124 8.30 7.14 8.47
C ALA A 124 7.95 7.35 9.95
N LYS A 125 6.73 6.96 10.37
CA LYS A 125 6.29 7.01 11.78
C LYS A 125 7.14 6.13 12.70
N GLN A 126 7.53 4.94 12.24
CA GLN A 126 8.40 4.05 13.00
C GLN A 126 9.81 4.62 13.13
N VAL A 127 10.30 5.33 12.11
CA VAL A 127 11.63 5.93 12.12
C VAL A 127 11.70 7.16 13.02
N SER A 128 10.78 8.13 12.85
CA SER A 128 10.81 9.41 13.57
C SER A 128 9.48 10.18 13.45
N ASN A 129 9.13 10.95 14.49
CA ASN A 129 8.00 11.88 14.44
C ASN A 129 8.18 13.00 13.41
N ASP A 130 9.42 13.43 13.16
CA ASP A 130 9.69 14.46 12.15
C ASP A 130 9.53 13.89 10.75
N ALA A 131 10.06 12.68 10.50
CA ALA A 131 9.83 11.96 9.25
C ALA A 131 8.34 11.75 9.00
N PHE A 132 7.57 11.35 10.02
CA PHE A 132 6.12 11.20 9.92
C PHE A 132 5.42 12.49 9.44
N LYS A 133 5.75 13.64 10.05
CA LYS A 133 5.18 14.94 9.65
C LYS A 133 5.57 15.31 8.22
N THR A 134 6.85 15.15 7.85
CA THR A 134 7.33 15.43 6.48
C THR A 134 6.60 14.58 5.45
N PHE A 135 6.41 13.29 5.72
CA PHE A 135 5.71 12.38 4.81
C PHE A 135 4.21 12.67 4.70
N LEU A 136 3.55 13.06 5.80
CA LEU A 136 2.15 13.50 5.74
C LEU A 136 1.95 14.71 4.84
N LYS A 137 2.89 15.66 4.83
CA LYS A 137 2.88 16.81 3.93
C LYS A 137 3.17 16.42 2.47
N ARG A 138 4.17 15.57 2.26
CA ARG A 138 4.66 15.23 0.91
C ARG A 138 3.83 14.19 0.17
N LEU A 139 3.08 13.36 0.89
CA LEU A 139 2.21 12.33 0.32
C LEU A 139 0.74 12.68 0.57
N PRO A 140 0.10 13.48 -0.30
CA PRO A 140 -1.31 13.81 -0.19
C PRO A 140 -2.23 12.63 -0.50
N THR A 141 -3.48 12.68 -0.05
CA THR A 141 -4.49 11.68 -0.45
C THR A 141 -4.90 11.88 -1.92
N LEU A 142 -5.54 10.86 -2.53
CA LEU A 142 -6.07 11.01 -3.89
C LEU A 142 -7.11 12.13 -3.98
N ASP A 143 -7.99 12.25 -2.98
CA ASP A 143 -8.98 13.33 -2.93
C ASP A 143 -8.33 14.71 -2.86
N GLN A 144 -7.20 14.85 -2.16
CA GLN A 144 -6.45 16.10 -2.12
C GLN A 144 -5.84 16.41 -3.49
N LEU A 145 -5.28 15.41 -4.18
CA LEU A 145 -4.68 15.57 -5.52
C LEU A 145 -5.70 15.97 -6.59
N GLU A 146 -6.95 15.54 -6.45
CA GLU A 146 -8.03 15.93 -7.36
C GLU A 146 -8.50 17.37 -7.12
N ASN A 147 -8.49 17.82 -5.86
CA ASN A 147 -9.07 19.09 -5.44
C ASN A 147 -8.08 20.26 -5.32
N SER A 148 -6.77 20.03 -5.43
CA SER A 148 -5.78 21.09 -5.20
C SER A 148 -4.56 21.04 -6.11
N MET A 149 -4.05 22.22 -6.48
CA MET A 149 -2.67 22.36 -6.95
C MET A 149 -1.73 22.18 -5.75
N ILE A 150 -1.45 20.94 -5.36
CA ILE A 150 -0.56 20.67 -4.23
C ILE A 150 0.87 20.96 -4.67
N GLN A 151 1.47 22.00 -4.08
CA GLN A 151 2.91 22.19 -4.09
C GLN A 151 3.50 21.29 -3.01
N VAL A 152 4.11 20.17 -3.42
CA VAL A 152 4.86 19.31 -2.50
C VAL A 152 6.09 20.09 -2.03
N GLU A 153 6.11 20.48 -0.76
CA GLU A 153 7.24 21.22 -0.18
C GLU A 153 8.53 20.40 -0.28
N ASN A 154 9.59 21.02 -0.82
CA ASN A 154 10.91 20.42 -0.95
C ASN A 154 11.71 20.39 0.37
N GLU A 155 11.05 20.14 1.51
CA GLU A 155 11.73 19.99 2.80
C GLU A 155 12.63 18.75 2.81
N PRO A 156 13.87 18.80 3.33
CA PRO A 156 14.74 17.62 3.40
C PRO A 156 14.08 16.51 4.22
N ILE A 157 14.19 15.27 3.73
CA ILE A 157 13.64 14.10 4.43
C ILE A 157 14.67 13.62 5.47
N PRO A 158 14.36 13.68 6.78
CA PRO A 158 15.23 13.11 7.80
C PRO A 158 15.27 11.59 7.67
N ASP A 159 16.45 11.00 7.85
CA ASP A 159 16.68 9.54 7.86
C ASP A 159 16.14 8.78 6.62
N TYR A 160 16.11 9.43 5.45
CA TYR A 160 15.55 8.85 4.22
C TYR A 160 16.15 7.47 3.86
N GLN A 161 17.43 7.24 4.14
CA GLN A 161 18.10 5.96 3.90
C GLN A 161 17.52 4.83 4.77
N LYS A 162 17.22 5.13 6.03
CA LYS A 162 16.60 4.17 6.95
C LYS A 162 15.16 3.88 6.53
N ILE A 163 14.43 4.91 6.13
CA ILE A 163 13.06 4.77 5.59
C ILE A 163 13.06 3.91 4.33
N ALA A 164 13.95 4.18 3.37
CA ALA A 164 14.05 3.40 2.14
C ALA A 164 14.33 1.91 2.43
N LYS A 165 15.23 1.63 3.37
CA LYS A 165 15.57 0.25 3.78
C LYS A 165 14.40 -0.46 4.46
N GLU A 166 13.68 0.20 5.37
CA GLU A 166 12.52 -0.38 6.05
C GLU A 166 11.29 -0.52 5.13
N LEU A 167 11.19 0.32 4.09
CA LEU A 167 10.12 0.29 3.10
C LEU A 167 10.33 -0.81 2.03
N GLU A 168 11.57 -1.18 1.73
CA GLU A 168 11.95 -2.17 0.70
C GLU A 168 11.07 -3.45 0.67
N PRO A 169 10.83 -4.17 1.78
CA PRO A 169 10.00 -5.38 1.75
C PRO A 169 8.52 -5.12 1.40
N LEU A 170 8.01 -3.88 1.59
CA LEU A 170 6.65 -3.52 1.22
C LEU A 170 6.54 -3.11 -0.26
N ILE A 171 7.64 -2.60 -0.84
CA ILE A 171 7.69 -2.16 -2.24
C ILE A 171 7.43 -3.32 -3.20
N GLU A 172 7.82 -4.54 -2.84
CA GLU A 172 7.60 -5.73 -3.67
C GLU A 172 6.11 -6.02 -3.93
N PHE A 173 5.22 -5.57 -3.03
CA PHE A 173 3.78 -5.76 -3.16
C PHE A 173 3.06 -4.62 -3.86
N ILE A 174 3.77 -3.58 -4.32
CA ILE A 174 3.16 -2.39 -4.94
C ILE A 174 3.37 -2.44 -6.44
N ASP A 175 2.27 -2.45 -7.19
CA ASP A 175 2.34 -2.33 -8.65
C ASP A 175 2.37 -0.86 -9.09
N PHE A 176 3.58 -0.29 -9.13
CA PHE A 176 3.81 1.08 -9.58
C PHE A 176 3.31 1.36 -11.01
N ARG A 177 3.08 0.33 -11.85
CA ARG A 177 2.54 0.51 -13.21
C ARG A 177 1.09 0.99 -13.19
N ARG A 178 0.36 0.71 -12.11
CA ARG A 178 -1.04 1.15 -11.95
C ARG A 178 -1.14 2.54 -11.32
N ILE A 179 -0.02 3.14 -10.93
CA ILE A 179 0.04 4.51 -10.44
C ILE A 179 0.14 5.47 -11.62
N LYS A 180 -0.61 6.57 -11.60
CA LYS A 180 -0.60 7.58 -12.67
C LYS A 180 0.81 8.16 -12.84
N GLY A 181 1.27 8.27 -14.09
CA GLY A 181 2.62 8.76 -14.41
C GLY A 181 2.96 10.13 -13.81
N SER A 182 1.98 11.04 -13.72
CA SER A 182 2.19 12.35 -13.06
C SER A 182 2.49 12.19 -11.57
N ILE A 183 1.83 11.27 -10.86
CA ILE A 183 2.10 10.99 -9.45
C ILE A 183 3.50 10.40 -9.29
N LEU A 184 3.93 9.53 -10.21
CA LEU A 184 5.28 8.96 -10.17
C LEU A 184 6.34 10.05 -10.28
N VAL A 185 6.23 10.93 -11.29
CA VAL A 185 7.21 11.98 -11.58
C VAL A 185 7.20 13.10 -10.53
N ASP A 186 6.01 13.56 -10.16
CA ASP A 186 5.87 14.77 -9.34
C ASP A 186 5.98 14.49 -7.83
N ILE A 187 5.70 13.24 -7.40
CA ILE A 187 5.55 12.89 -5.99
C ILE A 187 6.47 11.74 -5.58
N ILE A 188 6.45 10.60 -6.27
CA ILE A 188 7.14 9.39 -5.79
C ILE A 188 8.64 9.44 -6.06
N GLU A 189 9.04 9.77 -7.29
CA GLU A 189 10.44 9.82 -7.72
C GLU A 189 11.27 10.82 -6.88
N PRO A 190 10.80 12.03 -6.56
CA PRO A 190 11.54 12.99 -5.74
C PRO A 190 11.74 12.59 -4.26
N LEU A 191 11.08 11.53 -3.78
CA LEU A 191 11.28 11.04 -2.41
C LEU A 191 12.55 10.21 -2.26
N GLU A 192 13.09 9.66 -3.37
CA GLU A 192 14.31 8.84 -3.38
C GLU A 192 14.26 7.60 -2.46
N ILE A 193 13.07 7.19 -2.01
CA ILE A 193 12.87 5.99 -1.17
C ILE A 193 12.49 4.74 -1.96
N VAL A 194 12.17 4.90 -3.25
CA VAL A 194 11.86 3.80 -4.17
C VAL A 194 13.10 3.51 -5.01
N PRO A 195 13.56 2.25 -5.13
CA PRO A 195 14.68 1.92 -5.98
C PRO A 195 14.51 2.44 -7.41
N THR A 196 15.49 3.19 -7.91
CA THR A 196 15.46 3.80 -9.25
C THR A 196 15.19 2.79 -10.35
N LYS A 197 15.63 1.53 -10.18
CA LYS A 197 15.34 0.42 -11.11
C LYS A 197 13.84 0.21 -11.34
N ILE A 198 13.00 0.37 -10.32
CA ILE A 198 11.56 0.18 -10.38
C ILE A 198 10.93 1.32 -11.18
N ILE A 199 11.24 2.57 -10.83
CA ILE A 199 10.74 3.77 -11.52
C ILE A 199 11.11 3.73 -13.00
N LEU A 200 12.38 3.44 -13.33
CA LEU A 200 12.83 3.33 -14.71
C LEU A 200 12.13 2.20 -15.48
N ASN A 201 11.84 1.07 -14.83
CA ASN A 201 11.12 -0.03 -15.47
C ASN A 201 9.67 0.36 -15.77
N VAL A 202 9.00 1.10 -14.89
CA VAL A 202 7.66 1.64 -15.18
C VAL A 202 7.67 2.59 -16.37
N TYR A 203 8.64 3.51 -16.43
CA TYR A 203 8.79 4.40 -17.58
C TYR A 203 9.04 3.66 -18.89
N ARG A 204 9.94 2.66 -18.88
CA ARG A 204 10.20 1.80 -20.04
C ARG A 204 8.93 1.05 -20.49
N GLN A 205 8.13 0.54 -19.56
CA GLN A 205 6.89 -0.15 -19.90
C GLN A 205 5.79 0.78 -20.41
N ASN A 206 5.66 1.98 -19.85
CA ASN A 206 4.76 2.99 -20.40
C ASN A 206 5.19 3.41 -21.82
N MET A 207 6.51 3.48 -22.08
CA MET A 207 7.07 3.67 -23.42
C MET A 207 6.88 2.44 -24.34
N ASN A 208 6.53 1.24 -23.83
CA ASN A 208 6.23 0.08 -24.67
C ASN A 208 4.89 0.17 -25.40
N LYS A 209 3.99 1.11 -25.03
CA LYS A 209 2.92 1.52 -25.95
C LYS A 209 3.48 2.12 -27.24
N ARG A 210 4.75 2.55 -27.19
CA ARG A 210 5.56 2.99 -28.32
C ARG A 210 4.93 4.14 -29.11
N THR A 211 4.03 4.89 -28.45
CA THR A 211 3.30 6.01 -29.01
C THR A 211 3.81 7.34 -28.47
N CYS A 212 3.62 8.39 -29.26
CA CYS A 212 3.96 9.76 -28.91
C CYS A 212 2.75 10.65 -29.18
N ALA A 213 2.53 11.65 -28.35
CA ALA A 213 1.54 12.69 -28.56
C ALA A 213 2.18 14.04 -28.28
N PHE A 214 1.71 15.07 -28.97
CA PHE A 214 2.18 16.43 -28.78
C PHE A 214 1.12 17.27 -28.09
N THR A 215 1.58 18.25 -27.32
CA THR A 215 0.72 19.27 -26.72
C THR A 215 1.14 20.61 -27.28
N VAL A 216 0.22 21.34 -27.88
CA VAL A 216 0.46 22.71 -28.37
C VAL A 216 -0.46 23.64 -27.60
N ASN A 217 0.10 24.68 -26.96
CA ASN A 217 -0.65 25.64 -26.15
C ASN A 217 -1.59 25.00 -25.09
N GLY A 218 -1.16 23.89 -24.48
CA GLY A 218 -1.94 23.17 -23.46
C GLY A 218 -2.97 22.18 -24.01
N THR A 219 -3.27 22.19 -25.31
CA THR A 219 -4.15 21.20 -25.95
C THR A 219 -3.36 19.97 -26.37
N LYS A 220 -3.70 18.81 -25.80
CA LYS A 220 -3.11 17.51 -26.18
C LYS A 220 -3.74 17.02 -27.48
N TYR A 221 -2.92 16.71 -28.47
CA TYR A 221 -3.33 16.12 -29.75
C TYR A 221 -3.36 14.59 -29.66
N PRO A 222 -4.09 13.92 -30.57
CA PRO A 222 -4.07 12.46 -30.67
C PRO A 222 -2.65 11.90 -30.80
N GLU A 223 -2.48 10.64 -30.41
CA GLU A 223 -1.23 9.93 -30.61
C GLU A 223 -0.88 9.90 -32.10
N VAL A 224 0.41 10.11 -32.41
CA VAL A 224 0.93 10.11 -33.77
C VAL A 224 0.81 8.68 -34.32
N PRO A 225 -0.11 8.40 -35.26
CA PRO A 225 -0.42 7.02 -35.64
C PRO A 225 0.77 6.31 -36.31
N SER A 226 1.61 7.07 -37.01
CA SER A 226 2.83 6.59 -37.67
C SER A 226 3.95 6.23 -36.69
N TRP A 227 3.86 6.63 -35.42
CA TRP A 227 4.85 6.33 -34.39
C TRP A 227 4.26 5.35 -33.40
N ASN A 228 4.02 4.12 -33.84
CA ASN A 228 3.46 3.02 -33.04
C ASN A 228 4.53 1.98 -32.63
N ASN A 229 5.80 2.24 -32.95
CA ASN A 229 6.90 1.31 -32.72
C ASN A 229 8.22 2.02 -32.32
N LEU A 230 8.14 3.07 -31.50
CA LEU A 230 9.30 3.79 -30.99
C LEU A 230 10.28 2.89 -30.20
N PRO A 231 11.59 3.14 -30.30
CA PRO A 231 12.59 2.40 -29.53
C PRO A 231 12.44 2.61 -28.01
N SER A 232 12.92 1.66 -27.21
CA SER A 232 12.83 1.67 -25.74
C SER A 232 13.67 2.75 -25.06
N LYS A 233 14.52 3.46 -25.83
CA LYS A 233 15.31 4.59 -25.38
C LYS A 233 15.14 5.71 -26.40
N LEU A 234 14.58 6.82 -25.95
CA LEU A 234 14.39 8.03 -26.75
C LEU A 234 15.15 9.18 -26.10
N TYR A 235 15.64 10.07 -26.94
CA TYR A 235 16.24 11.32 -26.54
C TYR A 235 15.39 12.45 -27.12
N PRO A 236 15.10 13.52 -26.36
CA PRO A 236 14.49 14.71 -26.95
C PRO A 236 15.44 15.28 -28.01
N VAL A 237 14.93 15.48 -29.22
CA VAL A 237 15.68 16.07 -30.33
C VAL A 237 14.88 17.27 -30.86
N ALA A 238 15.57 18.37 -31.11
CA ALA A 238 15.03 19.52 -31.82
C ALA A 238 15.97 19.85 -32.99
N SER A 239 15.38 20.08 -34.16
CA SER A 239 16.09 20.61 -35.33
C SER A 239 15.48 21.95 -35.71
N LEU A 240 16.31 22.88 -36.14
CA LEU A 240 15.94 24.29 -36.28
C LEU A 240 16.57 24.89 -37.52
N CYS A 241 15.79 25.65 -38.28
CA CYS A 241 16.32 26.50 -39.34
C CYS A 241 16.63 27.88 -38.78
N TYR A 242 17.78 28.44 -39.16
CA TYR A 242 18.12 29.82 -38.85
C TYR A 242 17.04 30.77 -39.41
N PRO A 243 16.56 31.78 -38.64
CA PRO A 243 17.04 32.28 -37.34
C PRO A 243 16.22 31.82 -36.12
N GLY A 244 15.52 30.68 -36.20
CA GLY A 244 14.63 30.25 -35.14
C GLY A 244 15.37 29.99 -33.81
N GLN A 245 14.61 29.91 -32.71
CA GLN A 245 15.12 29.60 -31.37
C GLN A 245 14.09 28.75 -30.62
N PHE A 246 14.53 27.70 -29.92
CA PHE A 246 13.70 26.89 -29.03
C PHE A 246 14.35 26.75 -27.65
N ARG A 247 13.53 26.57 -26.62
CA ARG A 247 13.97 26.23 -25.27
C ARG A 247 13.41 24.86 -24.91
N ILE A 248 14.30 23.88 -24.71
CA ILE A 248 13.92 22.58 -24.15
C ILE A 248 13.95 22.71 -22.64
N GLN A 249 12.83 22.38 -22.00
CA GLN A 249 12.73 22.33 -20.55
C GLN A 249 12.14 20.99 -20.15
N PRO A 250 12.63 20.35 -19.06
CA PRO A 250 11.88 19.29 -18.44
C PRO A 250 10.49 19.84 -18.07
N HIS A 251 9.45 19.01 -18.19
CA HIS A 251 8.10 19.39 -17.79
C HIS A 251 8.04 19.51 -16.26
N LYS A 252 8.59 20.59 -15.73
CA LYS A 252 8.32 21.07 -14.38
C LYS A 252 7.24 22.13 -14.55
N LYS A 253 6.08 21.95 -13.90
CA LYS A 253 5.21 23.09 -13.65
C LYS A 253 6.04 24.11 -12.87
N ASN A 254 6.32 25.26 -13.50
CA ASN A 254 6.97 26.37 -12.81
C ASN A 254 6.00 26.91 -11.74
N ILE A 255 6.48 26.86 -10.49
CA ILE A 255 6.23 27.70 -9.30
C ILE A 255 4.87 28.39 -9.24
#